data_AF-A0A090R2J8-F1
#
_entry.id   AF-A0A090R2J8-F1
#
_cell.length_a   1.000
_cell.length_b   1.000
_cell.length_c   1.000
_cell.angle_alpha   90.00
_cell.angle_beta   90.00
_cell.angle_gamma   90.00
#
_symmetry.space_group_name_H-M   'P 1'
#
loop_
_entity.id
_entity.type
_entity.pdbx_description
1 polymer ?
#
loop_
_entity_poly.entity_id
_entity_poly.type
_entity_poly.pdbx_seq_one_letter_code
_entity_poly.pdbx_strand_id
1 'polypeptide(L)'
;MIPEIAADQVNASLAEWFGYDAPLNTLFASLDKFEQKTIPFMVGSLEPEPPVDPEPPVDPEPPVDPEPPVDPEPPVDPEPPVEPPVDPGYPSYVAGTPYKPGDIVVGKDNALYQCKPWPFSGWCSSGGYAPGDSLYWTDAWTKL
;
A
#
# COMPACT_ATOMS: atom_id res chain seq x y z
N MET A 1 11.58 13.28 -23.00
CA MET A 1 10.69 12.84 -24.11
C MET A 1 10.39 11.38 -23.87
N ILE A 2 9.29 11.11 -23.17
CA ILE A 2 8.79 9.76 -22.88
C ILE A 2 7.77 9.48 -23.99
N PRO A 3 7.86 8.36 -24.74
CA PRO A 3 6.88 8.07 -25.77
C PRO A 3 5.53 7.83 -25.09
N GLU A 4 4.53 8.62 -25.49
CA GLU A 4 3.13 8.39 -25.15
C GLU A 4 2.74 7.01 -25.67
N ILE A 5 2.71 6.04 -24.76
CA ILE A 5 2.06 4.76 -24.98
C ILE A 5 0.60 5.11 -25.27
N ALA A 6 0.21 4.97 -26.54
CA ALA A 6 -1.09 5.38 -27.05
C ALA A 6 -2.20 4.84 -26.14
N ALA A 7 -3.02 5.74 -25.61
CA ALA A 7 -4.17 5.45 -24.76
C ALA A 7 -5.18 4.46 -25.41
N ASP A 8 -5.05 4.22 -26.71
CA ASP A 8 -5.91 3.35 -27.50
C ASP A 8 -5.81 1.86 -27.15
N GLN A 9 -4.67 1.36 -26.65
CA GLN A 9 -4.51 -0.05 -26.27
C GLN A 9 -5.26 -0.41 -24.97
N VAL A 10 -5.38 0.56 -24.06
CA VAL A 10 -6.02 0.35 -22.75
C VAL A 10 -7.55 0.33 -22.90
N ASN A 11 -8.09 1.14 -23.80
CA ASN A 11 -9.53 1.25 -24.03
C ASN A 11 -10.13 -0.01 -24.70
N ALA A 12 -9.37 -0.69 -25.57
CA ALA A 12 -9.80 -1.94 -26.20
C ALA A 12 -9.93 -3.09 -25.18
N SER A 13 -8.93 -3.21 -24.29
CA SER A 13 -8.91 -4.22 -23.22
C SER A 13 -10.03 -3.99 -22.18
N LEU A 14 -10.44 -2.73 -21.98
CA LEU A 14 -11.51 -2.35 -21.06
C LEU A 14 -12.91 -2.69 -21.61
N ALA A 15 -13.11 -2.59 -22.93
CA ALA A 15 -14.40 -2.89 -23.57
C ALA A 15 -14.78 -4.38 -23.48
N GLU A 16 -13.78 -5.27 -23.52
CA GLU A 16 -13.97 -6.72 -23.34
C GLU A 16 -14.36 -7.09 -21.90
N TRP A 17 -13.89 -6.33 -20.89
CA TRP A 17 -14.27 -6.55 -19.49
C TRP A 17 -15.72 -6.13 -19.16
N PHE A 18 -16.31 -5.22 -19.94
CA PHE A 18 -17.69 -4.75 -19.75
C PHE A 18 -18.73 -5.47 -20.63
N GLY A 19 -18.36 -6.58 -21.29
CA GLY A 19 -19.30 -7.46 -21.98
C GLY A 19 -19.98 -6.82 -23.19
N TYR A 20 -19.26 -5.97 -23.92
CA TYR A 20 -19.77 -5.33 -25.14
C TYR A 20 -19.64 -6.29 -26.34
N ASP A 21 -20.77 -6.69 -26.94
CA ASP A 21 -20.84 -7.71 -28.01
C ASP A 21 -21.06 -7.09 -29.43
N ALA A 22 -21.00 -5.76 -29.56
CA ALA A 22 -21.20 -5.10 -30.85
C ALA A 22 -19.87 -4.96 -31.63
N PRO A 23 -19.92 -4.90 -32.97
CA PRO A 23 -18.70 -4.87 -33.77
C PRO A 23 -17.95 -3.54 -33.56
N LEU A 24 -16.66 -3.63 -33.21
CA LEU A 24 -15.77 -2.52 -32.84
C LEU A 24 -15.59 -1.44 -33.93
N ASN A 25 -16.01 -1.73 -35.15
CA ASN A 25 -16.08 -0.79 -36.28
C ASN A 25 -17.14 0.32 -36.08
N THR A 26 -18.09 0.13 -35.16
CA THR A 26 -19.08 1.15 -34.79
C THR A 26 -18.53 2.19 -33.80
N LEU A 27 -17.56 1.80 -32.96
CA LEU A 27 -16.91 2.69 -31.99
C LEU A 27 -15.69 3.39 -32.59
N PHE A 28 -15.00 2.75 -33.55
CA PHE A 28 -13.80 3.28 -34.17
C PHE A 28 -13.88 3.14 -35.69
N ALA A 29 -14.41 4.18 -36.37
CA ALA A 29 -14.48 4.27 -37.83
C ALA A 29 -13.10 4.25 -38.55
N SER A 30 -12.01 4.17 -37.78
CA SER A 30 -10.63 4.15 -38.27
C SER A 30 -9.99 2.75 -38.25
N LEU A 31 -10.77 1.69 -38.00
CA LEU A 31 -10.27 0.30 -37.95
C LEU A 31 -10.26 -0.42 -39.31
N ASP A 32 -10.76 0.22 -40.38
CA ASP A 32 -10.81 -0.36 -41.74
C ASP A 32 -9.44 -0.45 -42.45
N LYS A 33 -8.35 0.08 -41.85
CA LYS A 33 -7.05 0.23 -42.53
C LYS A 33 -5.92 -0.66 -42.03
N PHE A 34 -6.23 -1.89 -41.65
CA PHE A 34 -5.21 -2.93 -41.63
C PHE A 34 -5.57 -4.04 -42.61
N GLU A 35 -5.13 -3.86 -43.85
CA GLU A 35 -4.88 -4.95 -44.80
C GLU A 35 -3.96 -5.97 -44.11
N GLN A 36 -4.58 -7.02 -43.55
CA GLN A 36 -3.85 -8.16 -42.99
C GLN A 36 -3.22 -8.93 -44.14
N LYS A 37 -2.02 -8.50 -44.55
CA LYS A 37 -1.17 -9.26 -45.46
C LYS A 37 -0.71 -10.53 -44.73
N THR A 38 -1.51 -11.57 -44.89
CA THR A 38 -1.40 -12.88 -44.25
C THR A 38 -0.07 -13.53 -44.60
N ILE A 39 0.69 -13.97 -43.58
CA ILE A 39 1.97 -14.68 -43.75
C ILE A 39 1.64 -16.14 -44.15
N PRO A 40 2.06 -16.63 -45.33
CA PRO A 40 1.63 -17.92 -45.86
C PRO A 40 2.53 -19.07 -45.36
N PHE A 41 2.63 -19.28 -44.03
CA PHE A 41 3.58 -20.28 -43.50
C PHE A 41 3.00 -21.66 -43.14
N MET A 42 1.70 -21.92 -43.09
CA MET A 42 1.26 -23.26 -42.64
C MET A 42 0.36 -23.99 -43.64
N VAL A 43 1.00 -24.50 -44.68
CA VAL A 43 0.67 -25.80 -45.28
C VAL A 43 1.92 -26.65 -45.21
N GLY A 44 1.88 -27.76 -44.46
CA GLY A 44 2.98 -28.71 -44.39
C GLY A 44 2.78 -29.76 -43.30
N SER A 45 2.04 -30.83 -43.64
CA SER A 45 2.03 -32.09 -42.91
C SER A 45 3.46 -32.56 -42.61
N LEU A 46 3.77 -32.76 -41.33
CA LEU A 46 4.77 -33.74 -40.90
C LEU A 46 4.19 -34.42 -39.65
N GLU A 47 3.83 -35.68 -39.79
CA GLU A 47 3.46 -36.56 -38.69
C GLU A 47 4.66 -36.63 -37.71
N PRO A 48 4.47 -36.35 -36.41
CA PRO A 48 5.56 -36.39 -35.44
C PRO A 48 5.97 -37.85 -35.15
N GLU A 49 7.28 -38.10 -35.11
CA GLU A 49 7.83 -39.39 -34.69
C GLU A 49 7.40 -39.74 -33.25
N PRO A 50 7.26 -41.05 -32.91
CA PRO A 50 6.89 -41.45 -31.57
C PRO A 50 7.92 -40.96 -30.55
N PRO A 51 7.48 -40.47 -29.37
CA PRO A 51 8.40 -39.96 -28.37
C PRO A 51 9.33 -41.07 -27.86
N VAL A 52 10.63 -40.78 -27.81
CA VAL A 52 11.61 -41.63 -27.14
C VAL A 52 11.32 -41.59 -25.63
N ASP A 53 11.17 -42.77 -25.02
CA ASP A 53 10.89 -42.90 -23.59
C ASP A 53 12.12 -42.42 -22.78
N PRO A 54 12.02 -41.34 -22.00
CA PRO A 54 13.15 -40.86 -21.21
C PRO A 54 13.51 -41.87 -20.13
N GLU A 55 14.81 -42.03 -19.88
CA GLU A 55 15.27 -42.87 -18.76
C GLU A 55 14.64 -42.42 -17.44
N PRO A 56 14.34 -43.36 -16.53
CA PRO A 56 13.76 -43.03 -15.25
C PRO A 56 14.69 -42.10 -14.46
N PRO A 57 14.17 -41.06 -13.80
CA PRO A 57 14.98 -40.15 -13.04
C PRO A 57 15.70 -40.89 -11.91
N VAL A 58 16.99 -40.60 -11.75
CA VAL A 58 17.76 -41.05 -10.58
C VAL A 58 17.10 -40.43 -9.34
N ASP A 59 16.75 -41.28 -8.38
CA ASP A 59 16.09 -40.84 -7.14
C ASP A 59 17.05 -39.94 -6.35
N PRO A 60 16.70 -38.67 -6.11
CA PRO A 60 17.54 -37.80 -5.31
C PRO A 60 17.68 -38.37 -3.89
N GLU A 61 18.88 -38.26 -3.33
CA GLU A 61 19.09 -38.61 -1.92
C GLU A 61 18.11 -37.83 -1.03
N PRO A 62 17.60 -38.47 0.03
CA PRO A 62 16.65 -37.82 0.94
C PRO A 62 17.30 -36.58 1.55
N PRO A 63 16.53 -35.49 1.72
CA PRO A 63 17.06 -34.27 2.31
C PRO A 63 17.54 -34.58 3.73
N VAL A 64 18.73 -34.07 4.07
CA VAL A 64 19.20 -34.06 5.45
C VAL A 64 18.24 -33.18 6.24
N ASP A 65 17.66 -33.72 7.32
CA ASP A 65 16.73 -32.99 8.17
C ASP A 65 17.48 -31.84 8.86
N PRO A 66 17.09 -30.57 8.62
CA PRO A 66 17.70 -29.46 9.32
C PRO A 66 17.47 -29.61 10.82
N GLU A 67 18.48 -29.30 11.62
CA GLU A 67 18.29 -29.22 13.06
C GLU A 67 17.13 -28.26 13.39
N PRO A 68 16.30 -28.61 14.39
CA PRO A 68 15.17 -27.77 14.76
C PRO A 68 15.67 -26.38 15.15
N PRO A 69 14.94 -25.31 14.79
CA PRO A 69 15.31 -23.97 15.17
C PRO A 69 15.41 -23.89 16.69
N VAL A 70 16.48 -23.29 17.19
CA VAL A 70 16.57 -22.89 18.59
C VAL A 70 15.40 -21.92 18.83
N ASP A 71 14.54 -22.26 19.80
CA ASP A 71 13.40 -21.42 20.16
C ASP A 71 13.96 -20.04 20.58
N PRO A 72 13.62 -18.95 19.88
CA PRO A 72 14.00 -17.63 20.32
C PRO A 72 13.49 -17.43 21.74
N GLU A 73 14.33 -16.91 22.62
CA GLU A 73 13.86 -16.48 23.94
C GLU A 73 12.61 -15.59 23.75
N PRO A 74 11.57 -15.77 24.59
CA PRO A 74 10.38 -14.96 24.48
C PRO A 74 10.80 -13.48 24.53
N PRO A 75 10.16 -12.61 23.74
CA PRO A 75 10.47 -11.20 23.79
C PRO A 75 10.33 -10.76 25.24
N VAL A 76 11.41 -10.21 25.78
CA VAL A 76 11.33 -9.48 27.04
C VAL A 76 10.29 -8.40 26.79
N ASP A 77 9.16 -8.48 27.50
CA ASP A 77 8.12 -7.46 27.44
C ASP A 77 8.84 -6.13 27.66
N PRO A 78 8.80 -5.17 26.72
CA PRO A 78 9.35 -3.86 26.98
C PRO A 78 8.76 -3.41 28.31
N GLU A 79 9.63 -3.04 29.27
CA GLU A 79 9.15 -2.37 30.47
C GLU A 79 8.16 -1.29 30.03
N PRO A 80 7.00 -1.17 30.69
CA PRO A 80 6.07 -0.09 30.39
C PRO A 80 6.87 1.20 30.33
N PRO A 81 6.61 2.09 29.35
CA PRO A 81 7.40 3.30 29.18
C PRO A 81 7.55 3.93 30.54
N VAL A 82 8.81 4.08 30.99
CA VAL A 82 9.12 4.73 32.26
C VAL A 82 8.37 6.04 32.23
N GLU A 83 7.28 6.11 33.00
CA GLU A 83 6.54 7.34 33.15
C GLU A 83 7.58 8.35 33.62
N PRO A 84 7.80 9.46 32.88
CA PRO A 84 8.61 10.52 33.43
C PRO A 84 8.01 10.87 34.79
N PRO A 85 8.86 11.07 35.81
CA PRO A 85 8.41 11.26 37.18
C PRO A 85 7.24 12.23 37.18
N VAL A 86 6.15 11.80 37.83
CA VAL A 86 4.99 12.62 38.13
C VAL A 86 5.48 13.84 38.91
N ASP A 87 5.88 14.88 38.18
CA ASP A 87 5.50 16.22 38.54
C ASP A 87 3.98 16.33 38.29
N PRO A 88 3.21 17.04 39.12
CA PRO A 88 1.77 17.18 38.96
C PRO A 88 1.37 18.09 37.77
N GLY A 89 2.21 18.16 36.73
CA GLY A 89 2.11 19.01 35.55
C GLY A 89 2.17 18.16 34.27
N TYR A 90 1.21 18.40 33.38
CA TYR A 90 1.02 17.72 32.10
C TYR A 90 2.28 17.75 31.20
N PRO A 91 2.46 16.76 30.30
CA PRO A 91 3.62 16.72 29.40
C PRO A 91 3.57 17.85 28.38
N SER A 92 4.73 18.33 27.92
CA SER A 92 4.79 19.28 26.80
C SER A 92 4.32 18.66 25.49
N TYR A 93 3.71 19.48 24.63
CA TYR A 93 3.26 19.04 23.31
C TYR A 93 4.42 18.60 22.40
N VAL A 94 4.25 17.47 21.71
CA VAL A 94 5.18 16.91 20.74
C VAL A 94 4.42 16.50 19.47
N ALA A 95 4.76 17.14 18.34
CA ALA A 95 4.16 16.81 17.04
C ALA A 95 4.46 15.37 16.61
N GLY A 96 3.49 14.71 15.97
CA GLY A 96 3.57 13.31 15.56
C GLY A 96 3.16 12.31 16.65
N THR A 97 2.97 12.75 17.90
CA THR A 97 2.50 11.90 18.99
C THR A 97 1.01 11.59 18.79
N PRO A 98 0.57 10.32 18.90
CA PRO A 98 -0.83 9.93 18.73
C PRO A 98 -1.66 10.29 19.97
N TYR A 99 -1.95 11.58 20.14
CA TYR A 99 -2.82 12.07 21.21
C TYR A 99 -4.25 11.59 21.03
N LYS A 100 -4.86 11.16 22.13
CA LYS A 100 -6.26 10.77 22.20
C LYS A 100 -7.13 11.99 22.54
N PRO A 101 -8.40 11.99 22.10
CA PRO A 101 -9.34 13.00 22.54
C PRO A 101 -9.41 13.03 24.08
N GLY A 102 -9.24 14.22 24.66
CA GLY A 102 -9.20 14.43 26.10
C GLY A 102 -7.80 14.50 26.72
N ASP A 103 -6.75 14.12 26.00
CA ASP A 103 -5.37 14.24 26.48
C ASP A 103 -5.00 15.71 26.70
N ILE A 104 -4.23 15.98 27.76
CA ILE A 104 -3.84 17.34 28.13
C ILE A 104 -2.33 17.49 27.99
N VAL A 105 -1.92 18.56 27.32
CA VAL A 105 -0.51 18.90 27.10
C VAL A 105 -0.23 20.36 27.45
N VAL A 106 1.02 20.65 27.79
CA VAL A 106 1.53 22.01 27.96
C VAL A 106 1.93 22.57 26.60
N GLY A 107 1.30 23.67 26.20
CA GLY A 107 1.66 24.42 25.00
C GLY A 107 2.92 25.27 25.21
N LYS A 108 3.41 25.88 24.13
CA LYS A 108 4.62 26.72 24.17
C LYS A 108 4.48 27.96 25.06
N ASP A 109 3.25 28.42 25.26
CA ASP A 109 2.87 29.52 26.14
C ASP A 109 2.75 29.10 27.62
N ASN A 110 3.12 27.87 27.97
CA ASN A 110 2.97 27.27 29.30
C ASN A 110 1.51 27.14 29.78
N ALA A 111 0.53 27.28 28.88
CA ALA A 111 -0.86 26.97 29.20
C ALA A 111 -1.17 25.49 28.93
N LEU A 112 -2.25 25.03 29.54
CA LEU A 112 -2.76 23.67 29.37
C LEU A 112 -3.77 23.62 28.24
N TYR A 113 -3.66 22.56 27.45
CA TYR A 113 -4.48 22.36 26.28
C TYR A 113 -4.99 20.93 26.25
N GLN A 114 -6.31 20.79 26.16
CA GLN A 114 -6.97 19.52 26.02
C GLN A 114 -7.24 19.22 24.55
N CYS A 115 -6.83 18.05 24.07
CA CYS A 115 -7.14 17.57 22.73
C CYS A 115 -8.65 17.42 22.59
N LYS A 116 -9.23 18.01 21.54
CA LYS A 116 -10.68 17.97 21.34
C LYS A 116 -11.18 16.56 21.03
N PRO A 117 -12.45 16.28 21.34
CA PRO A 117 -13.10 15.06 20.88
C PRO A 117 -13.15 14.97 19.35
N TRP A 118 -13.38 13.76 18.85
CA TRP A 118 -13.70 13.53 17.44
C TRP A 118 -14.80 14.50 16.97
N PRO A 119 -14.69 15.11 15.76
CA PRO A 119 -13.82 14.78 14.63
C PRO A 119 -12.45 15.47 14.59
N PHE A 120 -12.15 16.34 15.56
CA PHE A 120 -10.96 17.20 15.53
C PHE A 120 -9.71 16.57 16.16
N SER A 121 -9.88 15.43 16.84
CA SER A 121 -8.80 14.72 17.54
C SER A 121 -7.65 14.28 16.61
N GLY A 122 -7.91 14.09 15.30
CA GLY A 122 -6.87 13.75 14.32
C GLY A 122 -5.86 14.87 14.08
N TRP A 123 -6.19 16.11 14.48
CA TRP A 123 -5.30 17.25 14.35
C TRP A 123 -4.40 17.45 15.56
N CYS A 124 -4.71 16.83 16.70
CA CYS A 124 -3.87 16.95 17.90
C CYS A 124 -2.46 16.41 17.64
N SER A 125 -2.29 15.37 16.82
CA SER A 125 -0.96 14.86 16.43
C SER A 125 -0.23 15.73 15.40
N SER A 126 -0.90 16.70 14.79
CA SER A 126 -0.35 17.48 13.69
C SER A 126 0.39 18.73 14.19
N GLY A 127 1.65 18.86 13.80
CA GLY A 127 2.47 20.04 14.14
C GLY A 127 1.86 21.38 13.69
N GLY A 128 1.05 21.37 12.62
CA GLY A 128 0.33 22.56 12.15
C GLY A 128 -0.75 23.07 13.10
N TYR A 129 -1.13 22.26 14.09
CA TYR A 129 -2.13 22.57 15.11
C TYR A 129 -1.51 22.59 16.52
N ALA A 130 -0.19 22.75 16.62
CA ALA A 130 0.52 22.80 17.90
C ALA A 130 -0.11 23.84 18.87
N PRO A 131 -0.46 23.46 20.10
CA PRO A 131 -1.10 24.33 21.07
C PRO A 131 -0.19 25.48 21.51
N GLY A 132 -0.71 26.69 21.48
CA GLY A 132 0.01 27.89 21.91
C GLY A 132 1.08 28.42 20.95
N ASP A 133 1.34 27.72 19.83
CA ASP A 133 2.37 28.09 18.84
C ASP A 133 1.79 28.29 17.43
N SER A 134 0.77 27.52 17.04
CA SER A 134 0.21 27.57 15.67
C SER A 134 -0.93 28.59 15.50
N LEU A 135 -1.30 28.93 14.26
CA LEU A 135 -2.49 29.77 14.01
C LEU A 135 -3.81 29.01 14.19
N TYR A 136 -3.76 27.68 14.05
CA TYR A 136 -4.93 26.80 13.97
C TYR A 136 -5.12 25.92 15.21
N TRP A 137 -4.34 26.11 16.28
CA TRP A 137 -4.46 25.27 17.47
C TRP A 137 -5.87 25.25 18.04
N THR A 138 -6.63 26.34 17.89
CA THR A 138 -8.01 26.46 18.35
C THR A 138 -8.94 25.45 17.72
N ASP A 139 -8.57 24.85 16.59
CA ASP A 139 -9.37 23.86 15.89
C ASP A 139 -9.17 22.46 16.48
N ALA A 140 -7.96 22.13 16.94
CA ALA A 140 -7.60 20.82 17.49
C ALA A 140 -7.63 20.77 19.03
N TRP A 141 -7.40 21.90 19.69
CA TRP A 141 -7.19 21.99 21.13
C TRP A 141 -8.16 22.96 21.80
N THR A 142 -8.52 22.65 23.04
CA THR A 142 -9.26 23.53 23.95
C THR A 142 -8.30 24.00 25.03
N LYS A 143 -8.11 25.31 25.15
CA LYS A 143 -7.31 25.90 26.23
C LYS A 143 -8.09 25.76 27.56
N LEU A 144 -7.42 25.25 28.59
CA LEU A 144 -7.95 25.09 29.95
C LEU A 144 -7.65 26.31 30.83
#